data_AF-A0A4Q6E1X9-F1
#
_entry.id   AF-A0A4Q6E1X9-F1
#
_cell.length_a   1.000
_cell.length_b   1.000
_cell.length_c   1.000
_cell.angle_alpha   90.00
_cell.angle_beta   90.00
_cell.angle_gamma   90.00
#
_symmetry.space_group_name_H-M   'P 1'
#
loop_
_entity.id
_entity.type
_entity.pdbx_description
1 polymer ?
#
loop_
_entity_poly.entity_id
_entity_poly.type
_entity_poly.pdbx_seq_one_letter_code
_entity_poly.pdbx_strand_id
1 'polypeptide(L)'
;IALIWIPFALPLWKKAPLALRMLAPLGAGVLAYYAHHHIDFGSAGLQAILVEHKDHYTWGQLTRLPLVLLGLLVGEFYLWNRSRKGNYFWPAMVSFGSAAILLGCFYALKERPLAAEFLSFAMNEGKHPPERDFTLFSVGGAFCLLGIAFFGGNILAKALKPITIIGQDALQAFICHIFVIFVFYRYLFDYFHKTTYDHALLLTGLLIGITAVWIKTVSWVKARS
;
A
#
# COMPACT_ATOMS: atom_id res chain seq x y z
N ILE A 1 4.12 -1.20 3.47
CA ILE A 1 3.85 -2.22 2.41
C ILE A 1 5.20 -2.69 1.85
N ALA A 2 6.04 -3.35 2.65
CA ALA A 2 7.30 -3.88 2.16
C ALA A 2 7.26 -5.40 2.33
N LEU A 3 6.91 -6.09 1.25
CA LEU A 3 7.30 -7.49 1.14
C LEU A 3 8.81 -7.49 0.92
N ILE A 4 9.56 -7.95 1.92
CA ILE A 4 11.01 -7.79 1.98
C ILE A 4 11.68 -8.44 0.76
N TRP A 5 11.03 -9.45 0.19
CA TRP A 5 11.53 -10.29 -0.87
C TRP A 5 11.08 -9.89 -2.29
N ILE A 6 10.20 -8.88 -2.45
CA ILE A 6 9.70 -8.45 -3.78
C ILE A 6 10.83 -8.17 -4.79
N PRO A 7 11.92 -7.45 -4.45
CA PRO A 7 12.99 -7.18 -5.40
C PRO A 7 13.58 -8.44 -6.04
N PHE A 8 13.63 -9.54 -5.29
CA PHE A 8 14.14 -10.83 -5.77
C PHE A 8 13.11 -11.61 -6.59
N ALA A 9 11.81 -11.37 -6.36
CA ALA A 9 10.73 -12.01 -7.10
C ALA A 9 10.39 -11.31 -8.42
N LEU A 10 10.70 -10.02 -8.58
CA LEU A 10 10.43 -9.27 -9.82
C LEU A 10 11.05 -9.88 -11.09
N PRO A 11 12.31 -10.37 -11.09
CA PRO A 11 12.88 -11.05 -12.26
C PRO A 11 12.13 -12.34 -12.63
N LEU A 12 11.66 -13.09 -11.64
CA LEU A 12 10.88 -14.32 -11.86
C LEU A 12 9.50 -13.99 -12.42
N TRP A 13 8.85 -12.97 -11.86
CA TRP A 13 7.57 -12.46 -12.35
C TRP A 13 7.64 -12.06 -13.83
N LYS A 14 8.70 -11.34 -14.22
CA LYS A 14 8.89 -10.91 -15.62
C LYS A 14 9.05 -12.08 -16.59
N LYS A 15 9.66 -13.19 -16.15
CA LYS A 15 9.88 -14.39 -16.97
C LYS A 15 8.65 -15.31 -17.02
N ALA A 16 7.71 -15.17 -16.09
CA ALA A 16 6.53 -16.01 -16.02
C ALA A 16 5.59 -15.79 -17.23
N PRO A 17 4.89 -16.83 -17.72
CA PRO A 17 3.87 -16.66 -18.75
C PRO A 17 2.68 -15.85 -18.20
N LEU A 18 1.95 -15.16 -19.09
CA LEU A 18 0.83 -14.28 -18.71
C LEU A 18 -0.24 -15.02 -17.90
N ALA A 19 -0.58 -16.25 -18.28
CA ALA A 19 -1.56 -17.07 -17.56
C ALA A 19 -1.15 -17.29 -16.09
N LEU A 20 0.13 -17.59 -15.83
CA LEU A 20 0.64 -17.76 -14.48
C LEU A 20 0.59 -16.44 -13.70
N ARG A 21 0.93 -15.31 -14.34
CA ARG A 21 0.83 -13.99 -13.71
C ARG A 21 -0.61 -13.63 -13.35
N MET A 22 -1.58 -13.95 -14.20
CA MET A 22 -3.01 -13.69 -13.92
C MET A 22 -3.55 -14.57 -12.78
N LEU A 23 -3.11 -15.83 -12.70
CA LEU A 23 -3.52 -16.75 -11.64
C LEU A 23 -2.78 -16.54 -10.32
N ALA A 24 -1.59 -15.95 -10.35
CA ALA A 24 -0.74 -15.81 -9.17
C ALA A 24 -1.36 -15.00 -8.01
N PRO A 25 -2.07 -13.86 -8.23
CA PRO A 25 -2.75 -13.19 -7.13
C PRO A 25 -3.87 -14.04 -6.50
N LEU A 26 -4.62 -14.79 -7.32
CA LEU A 26 -5.67 -15.70 -6.83
C LEU A 26 -5.05 -16.86 -6.04
N GLY A 27 -4.01 -17.49 -6.58
CA GLY A 27 -3.27 -18.55 -5.89
C GLY A 27 -2.65 -18.07 -4.59
N ALA A 28 -2.05 -16.88 -4.58
CA ALA A 28 -1.53 -16.26 -3.35
C ALA A 28 -2.65 -15.99 -2.32
N GLY A 29 -3.84 -15.59 -2.78
CA GLY A 29 -4.98 -15.35 -1.90
C GLY A 29 -5.50 -16.63 -1.26
N VAL A 30 -5.63 -17.70 -2.06
CA VAL A 30 -6.01 -19.03 -1.56
C VAL A 30 -4.96 -19.57 -0.59
N LEU A 31 -3.66 -19.42 -0.91
CA LEU A 31 -2.57 -19.83 -0.04
C LEU A 31 -2.57 -19.06 1.28
N ALA A 32 -2.79 -17.74 1.24
CA ALA A 32 -2.88 -16.92 2.43
C ALA A 32 -4.08 -17.30 3.30
N TYR A 33 -5.26 -17.52 2.68
CA TYR A 33 -6.47 -17.97 3.36
C TYR A 33 -6.29 -19.36 4.00
N TYR A 34 -5.73 -20.30 3.24
CA TYR A 34 -5.44 -21.64 3.73
C TYR A 34 -4.44 -21.60 4.89
N ALA A 35 -3.36 -20.85 4.74
CA ALA A 35 -2.37 -20.66 5.79
C ALA A 35 -2.95 -20.03 7.05
N HIS A 36 -3.91 -19.09 6.90
CA HIS A 36 -4.55 -18.46 8.05
C HIS A 36 -5.45 -19.40 8.85
N HIS A 37 -6.18 -20.30 8.17
CA HIS A 37 -7.23 -21.11 8.80
C HIS A 37 -6.82 -22.55 9.12
N HIS A 38 -5.83 -23.10 8.42
CA HIS A 38 -5.53 -24.54 8.48
C HIS A 38 -4.12 -24.85 8.96
N ILE A 39 -3.23 -23.86 9.05
CA ILE A 39 -1.85 -24.06 9.52
C ILE A 39 -1.75 -23.54 10.96
N ASP A 40 -1.45 -24.46 11.88
CA ASP A 40 -0.95 -24.09 13.20
C ASP A 40 0.54 -23.77 13.09
N PHE A 41 0.89 -22.51 13.31
CA PHE A 41 2.27 -22.03 13.22
C PHE A 41 3.08 -22.32 14.50
N GLY A 42 2.46 -22.81 15.57
CA GLY A 42 3.10 -23.12 16.86
C GLY A 42 3.68 -21.92 17.61
N SER A 43 3.87 -20.77 16.95
CA SER A 43 4.28 -19.51 17.57
C SER A 43 3.50 -18.33 16.96
N ALA A 44 3.00 -17.46 17.84
CA ALA A 44 2.29 -16.25 17.43
C ALA A 44 3.17 -15.35 16.55
N GLY A 45 4.49 -15.31 16.79
CA GLY A 45 5.43 -14.50 16.01
C GLY A 45 5.57 -14.95 14.54
N LEU A 46 5.68 -16.26 14.28
CA LEU A 46 5.77 -16.77 12.91
C LEU A 46 4.47 -16.53 12.14
N GLN A 47 3.32 -16.76 12.77
CA GLN A 47 2.02 -16.45 12.19
C GLN A 47 1.91 -14.97 11.85
N ALA A 48 2.35 -14.10 12.76
CA ALA A 48 2.27 -12.67 12.58
C ALA A 48 3.14 -12.18 11.40
N ILE A 49 4.32 -12.76 11.19
CA ILE A 49 5.22 -12.41 10.07
C ILE A 49 4.68 -12.95 8.73
N LEU A 50 4.14 -14.17 8.71
CA LEU A 50 3.72 -14.82 7.47
C LEU A 50 2.30 -14.42 7.05
N VAL A 51 1.34 -14.35 7.97
CA VAL A 51 -0.10 -14.22 7.66
C VAL A 51 -0.79 -13.04 8.37
N GLU A 52 -0.16 -12.41 9.37
CA GLU A 52 -0.77 -11.44 10.31
C GLU A 52 -1.45 -12.10 11.51
N HIS A 53 -1.36 -11.43 12.66
CA HIS A 53 -1.94 -11.83 13.93
C HIS A 53 -2.55 -10.60 14.61
N LYS A 54 -3.68 -10.73 15.30
CA LYS A 54 -4.41 -9.58 15.89
C LYS A 54 -3.58 -8.82 16.92
N ASP A 55 -2.87 -9.55 17.79
CA ASP A 55 -2.09 -8.94 18.88
C ASP A 55 -0.68 -8.48 18.48
N HIS A 56 -0.20 -8.84 17.29
CA HIS A 56 1.15 -8.54 16.85
C HIS A 56 1.12 -7.70 15.58
N TYR A 57 1.60 -6.47 15.69
CA TYR A 57 1.61 -5.48 14.60
C TYR A 57 2.72 -5.76 13.58
N THR A 58 2.64 -6.91 12.91
CA THR A 58 3.59 -7.34 11.89
C THR A 58 2.91 -7.48 10.53
N TRP A 59 3.73 -7.44 9.50
CA TRP A 59 3.26 -7.34 8.12
C TRP A 59 3.28 -8.71 7.49
N GLY A 60 2.14 -9.42 7.60
CA GLY A 60 1.93 -10.74 7.03
C GLY A 60 2.29 -10.75 5.55
N GLN A 61 3.40 -11.41 5.24
CA GLN A 61 3.97 -11.41 3.90
C GLN A 61 3.06 -12.11 2.88
N LEU A 62 2.40 -13.21 3.27
CA LEU A 62 1.47 -13.94 2.42
C LEU A 62 0.15 -13.20 2.24
N THR A 63 -0.40 -12.63 3.31
CA THR A 63 -1.70 -11.93 3.27
C THR A 63 -1.68 -10.70 2.40
N ARG A 64 -0.53 -10.03 2.30
CA ARG A 64 -0.35 -8.85 1.44
C ARG A 64 0.11 -9.18 0.03
N LEU A 65 0.60 -10.40 -0.20
CA LEU A 65 1.09 -10.83 -1.51
C LEU A 65 0.04 -10.68 -2.63
N PRO A 66 -1.23 -11.08 -2.47
CA PRO A 66 -2.25 -10.91 -3.51
C PRO A 66 -2.38 -9.47 -4.00
N LEU A 67 -2.41 -8.51 -3.07
CA LEU A 67 -2.52 -7.09 -3.39
C LEU A 67 -1.30 -6.57 -4.15
N VAL A 68 -0.10 -7.02 -3.78
CA VAL A 68 1.13 -6.63 -4.48
C VAL A 68 1.18 -7.22 -5.89
N LEU A 69 0.81 -8.49 -6.06
CA LEU A 69 0.75 -9.14 -7.38
C LEU A 69 -0.33 -8.51 -8.28
N LEU A 70 -1.49 -8.15 -7.71
CA LEU A 70 -2.51 -7.37 -8.42
C LEU A 70 -1.95 -6.02 -8.87
N GLY A 71 -1.21 -5.32 -8.00
CA GLY A 71 -0.52 -4.07 -8.36
C GLY A 71 0.46 -4.25 -9.52
N LEU A 72 1.23 -5.35 -9.54
CA LEU A 72 2.13 -5.67 -10.65
C LEU A 72 1.37 -5.93 -11.96
N LEU A 73 0.25 -6.67 -11.92
CA LEU A 73 -0.60 -6.89 -13.10
C LEU A 73 -1.18 -5.58 -13.66
N VAL A 74 -1.66 -4.70 -12.77
CA VAL A 74 -2.15 -3.37 -13.17
C VAL A 74 -1.02 -2.55 -13.80
N GLY A 75 0.19 -2.62 -13.24
CA GLY A 75 1.38 -1.99 -13.80
C GLY A 75 1.76 -2.53 -15.19
N GLU A 76 1.72 -3.85 -15.38
CA GLU A 76 1.99 -4.47 -16.69
C GLU A 76 0.93 -4.09 -17.73
N PHE A 77 -0.34 -4.13 -17.37
CA PHE A 77 -1.44 -3.69 -18.22
C PHE A 77 -1.25 -2.24 -18.67
N TYR A 78 -0.82 -1.37 -17.76
CA TYR A 78 -0.48 0.01 -18.08
C TYR A 78 0.70 0.11 -19.06
N LEU A 79 1.82 -0.57 -18.80
CA LEU A 79 3.00 -0.52 -19.67
C LEU A 79 2.69 -1.02 -21.08
N TRP A 80 1.86 -2.05 -21.19
CA TRP A 80 1.41 -2.57 -22.47
C TRP A 80 0.58 -1.55 -23.26
N ASN A 81 -0.40 -0.89 -22.63
CA ASN A 81 -1.20 0.16 -23.28
C ASN A 81 -0.38 1.40 -23.65
N ARG A 82 0.62 1.76 -22.84
CA ARG A 82 1.57 2.84 -23.16
C ARG A 82 2.36 2.53 -24.44
N SER A 83 2.82 1.29 -24.60
CA SER A 83 3.61 0.87 -25.79
C SER A 83 2.81 0.90 -27.10
N ARG A 84 1.49 0.70 -27.04
CA ARG A 84 0.59 0.62 -28.22
C ARG A 84 -0.08 1.96 -28.57
N LYS A 85 0.68 3.06 -28.58
CA LYS A 85 0.26 4.45 -28.94
C LYS A 85 -0.24 5.33 -27.77
N GLY A 86 0.07 5.01 -26.52
CA GLY A 86 -0.29 5.87 -25.39
C GLY A 86 -1.80 6.00 -25.17
N ASN A 87 -2.57 4.97 -25.49
CA ASN A 87 -4.01 4.97 -25.26
C ASN A 87 -4.29 4.74 -23.76
N TYR A 88 -4.58 5.82 -23.04
CA TYR A 88 -4.93 5.78 -21.61
C TYR A 88 -6.42 5.55 -21.35
N PHE A 89 -7.26 5.50 -22.40
CA PHE A 89 -8.70 5.34 -22.24
C PHE A 89 -9.06 4.00 -21.61
N TRP A 90 -8.52 2.89 -22.12
CA TRP A 90 -8.81 1.55 -21.58
C TRP A 90 -8.31 1.37 -20.13
N PRO A 91 -7.06 1.75 -19.79
CA PRO A 91 -6.62 1.81 -18.39
C PRO A 91 -7.52 2.64 -17.48
N ALA A 92 -7.97 3.81 -17.96
CA ALA A 92 -8.89 4.65 -17.20
C ALA A 92 -10.24 3.95 -16.98
N MET A 93 -10.84 3.37 -18.03
CA MET A 93 -12.13 2.68 -17.95
C MET A 93 -12.08 1.46 -17.04
N VAL A 94 -11.04 0.63 -17.14
CA VAL A 94 -10.86 -0.53 -16.23
C VAL A 94 -10.71 -0.07 -14.79
N SER A 95 -9.96 1.01 -14.56
CA SER A 95 -9.77 1.56 -13.21
C SER A 95 -11.06 2.15 -12.65
N PHE A 96 -11.80 2.94 -13.42
CA PHE A 96 -13.10 3.48 -13.01
C PHE A 96 -14.15 2.40 -12.83
N GLY A 97 -14.21 1.39 -13.70
CA GLY A 97 -15.10 0.24 -13.55
C GLY A 97 -14.80 -0.52 -12.25
N SER A 98 -13.52 -0.79 -11.97
CA SER A 98 -13.10 -1.45 -10.74
C SER A 98 -13.44 -0.60 -9.50
N ALA A 99 -13.21 0.72 -9.57
CA ALA A 99 -13.56 1.65 -8.49
C ALA A 99 -15.07 1.69 -8.24
N ALA A 100 -15.88 1.77 -9.30
CA ALA A 100 -17.33 1.80 -9.21
C ALA A 100 -17.89 0.52 -8.59
N ILE A 101 -17.35 -0.65 -8.97
CA ILE A 101 -17.73 -1.94 -8.38
C ILE A 101 -17.34 -1.98 -6.91
N LEU A 102 -16.09 -1.68 -6.56
CA LEU A 102 -15.61 -1.80 -5.18
C LEU A 102 -16.28 -0.79 -4.23
N LEU A 103 -16.38 0.48 -4.63
CA LEU A 103 -17.05 1.52 -3.85
C LEU A 103 -18.57 1.34 -3.83
N GLY A 104 -19.15 0.80 -4.90
CA GLY A 104 -20.56 0.42 -4.96
C GLY A 104 -20.87 -0.72 -4.00
N CYS A 105 -20.05 -1.77 -3.99
CA CYS A 105 -20.13 -2.87 -3.02
C CYS A 105 -19.96 -2.36 -1.59
N PHE A 106 -18.97 -1.48 -1.33
CA PHE A 106 -18.82 -0.84 -0.01
C PHE A 106 -20.09 -0.10 0.40
N TYR A 107 -20.65 0.73 -0.48
CA TYR A 107 -21.85 1.50 -0.20
C TYR A 107 -23.08 0.62 0.05
N ALA A 108 -23.20 -0.50 -0.67
CA ALA A 108 -24.31 -1.44 -0.55
C ALA A 108 -24.20 -2.36 0.68
N LEU A 109 -22.98 -2.72 1.10
CA LEU A 109 -22.72 -3.65 2.19
C LEU A 109 -22.45 -2.98 3.54
N LYS A 110 -22.33 -1.65 3.57
CA LYS A 110 -22.07 -0.91 4.82
C LYS A 110 -23.14 -1.21 5.87
N GLU A 111 -22.69 -1.43 7.09
CA GLU A 111 -23.59 -1.72 8.22
C GLU A 111 -23.93 -0.45 9.01
N ARG A 112 -23.07 0.58 8.91
CA ARG A 112 -23.22 1.85 9.63
C ARG A 112 -23.46 3.03 8.68
N PRO A 113 -23.96 4.16 9.20
CA PRO A 113 -23.99 5.41 8.44
C PRO A 113 -22.60 5.81 7.95
N LEU A 114 -22.51 6.41 6.76
CA LEU A 114 -21.24 6.79 6.11
C LEU A 114 -20.31 7.62 7.01
N ALA A 115 -20.87 8.56 7.79
CA ALA A 115 -20.09 9.38 8.69
C ALA A 115 -19.41 8.55 9.80
N ALA A 116 -20.08 7.51 10.29
CA ALA A 116 -19.54 6.60 11.28
C ALA A 116 -18.47 5.67 10.68
N GLU A 117 -18.64 5.21 9.43
CA GLU A 117 -17.61 4.42 8.72
C GLU A 117 -16.36 5.25 8.41
N PHE A 118 -16.52 6.51 8.00
CA PHE A 118 -15.35 7.37 7.78
C PHE A 118 -14.62 7.68 9.08
N LEU A 119 -15.36 7.84 10.18
CA LEU A 119 -14.74 7.99 11.50
C LEU A 119 -14.01 6.71 11.94
N SER A 120 -14.59 5.52 11.73
CA SER A 120 -13.93 4.25 12.07
C SER A 120 -12.64 4.06 11.27
N PHE A 121 -12.65 4.35 9.96
CA PHE A 121 -11.46 4.32 9.12
C PHE A 121 -10.40 5.33 9.57
N ALA A 122 -10.81 6.54 9.97
CA ALA A 122 -9.91 7.55 10.51
C ALA A 122 -9.26 7.09 11.82
N MET A 123 -9.98 6.31 12.62
CA MET A 123 -9.49 5.69 13.85
C MET A 123 -8.69 4.39 13.61
N ASN A 124 -8.38 4.05 12.36
CA ASN A 124 -7.67 2.85 11.92
C ASN A 124 -8.39 1.52 12.23
N GLU A 125 -9.71 1.53 12.44
CA GLU A 125 -10.49 0.29 12.52
C GLU A 125 -10.40 -0.49 11.20
N GLY A 126 -10.25 -1.81 11.29
CA GLY A 126 -10.18 -2.69 10.13
C GLY A 126 -8.92 -2.58 9.27
N LYS A 127 -7.86 -1.91 9.74
CA LYS A 127 -6.59 -1.80 9.02
C LYS A 127 -5.67 -3.00 9.25
N HIS A 128 -5.68 -3.56 10.45
CA HIS A 128 -4.85 -4.68 10.87
C HIS A 128 -5.61 -5.61 11.82
N PRO A 129 -6.12 -6.77 11.34
CA PRO A 129 -6.09 -7.24 9.95
C PRO A 129 -6.98 -6.40 9.01
N PRO A 130 -6.71 -6.37 7.70
CA PRO A 130 -7.57 -5.70 6.71
C PRO A 130 -8.97 -6.30 6.71
N GLU A 131 -9.95 -5.53 7.18
CA GLU A 131 -11.36 -5.91 7.15
C GLU A 131 -11.95 -5.60 5.77
N ARG A 132 -13.08 -6.25 5.47
CA ARG A 132 -13.77 -6.17 4.18
C ARG A 132 -14.04 -4.72 3.80
N ASP A 133 -14.63 -3.95 4.71
CA ASP A 133 -15.16 -2.62 4.39
C ASP A 133 -14.02 -1.61 4.18
N PHE A 134 -12.98 -1.67 5.03
CA PHE A 134 -11.74 -0.91 4.84
C PHE A 134 -11.06 -1.24 3.51
N THR A 135 -11.00 -2.54 3.15
CA THR A 135 -10.36 -2.99 1.90
C THR A 135 -11.14 -2.51 0.67
N LEU A 136 -12.47 -2.66 0.66
CA LEU A 136 -13.33 -2.21 -0.44
C LEU A 136 -13.20 -0.70 -0.64
N PHE A 137 -13.26 0.08 0.45
CA PHE A 137 -13.10 1.53 0.40
C PHE A 137 -11.71 1.96 -0.06
N SER A 138 -10.65 1.41 0.54
CA SER A 138 -9.26 1.82 0.28
C SER A 138 -8.81 1.43 -1.12
N VAL A 139 -9.05 0.18 -1.54
CA VAL A 139 -8.66 -0.30 -2.87
C VAL A 139 -9.54 0.35 -3.95
N GLY A 140 -10.85 0.50 -3.70
CA GLY A 140 -11.75 1.22 -4.60
C GLY A 140 -11.34 2.67 -4.80
N GLY A 141 -10.98 3.37 -3.72
CA GLY A 141 -10.44 4.73 -3.76
C GLY A 141 -9.13 4.82 -4.54
N ALA A 142 -8.22 3.85 -4.36
CA ALA A 142 -6.97 3.77 -5.12
C ALA A 142 -7.22 3.61 -6.64
N PHE A 143 -8.16 2.74 -7.04
CA PHE A 143 -8.56 2.60 -8.44
C PHE A 143 -9.25 3.86 -8.99
N CYS A 144 -10.02 4.57 -8.17
CA CYS A 144 -10.63 5.83 -8.57
C CYS A 144 -9.55 6.87 -8.89
N LEU A 145 -8.58 7.05 -7.99
CA LEU A 145 -7.44 7.95 -8.21
C LEU A 145 -6.60 7.54 -9.42
N LEU A 146 -6.41 6.24 -9.63
CA LEU A 146 -5.69 5.71 -10.79
C LEU A 146 -6.44 6.00 -12.11
N GLY A 147 -7.76 5.80 -12.13
CA GLY A 147 -8.61 6.12 -13.28
C GLY A 147 -8.61 7.62 -13.61
N ILE A 148 -8.69 8.45 -12.57
CA ILE A 148 -8.56 9.90 -12.63
C ILE A 148 -7.20 10.29 -13.24
N ALA A 149 -6.11 9.69 -12.76
CA ALA A 149 -4.76 9.96 -13.27
C ALA A 149 -4.61 9.58 -14.75
N PHE A 150 -5.20 8.47 -15.20
CA PHE A 150 -5.17 8.06 -16.60
C PHE A 150 -6.06 8.91 -17.51
N PHE A 151 -7.27 9.24 -17.06
CA PHE A 151 -8.22 10.04 -17.84
C PHE A 151 -7.77 11.49 -17.97
N GLY A 152 -7.28 12.08 -16.88
CA GLY A 152 -6.86 13.47 -16.86
C GLY A 152 -5.53 13.75 -17.57
N GLY A 153 -4.79 12.70 -17.96
CA GLY A 153 -3.58 12.79 -18.77
C GLY A 153 -2.58 13.84 -18.25
N ASN A 154 -1.96 14.59 -19.18
CA ASN A 154 -0.97 15.61 -18.83
C ASN A 154 -1.54 16.80 -18.04
N ILE A 155 -2.83 17.12 -18.18
CA ILE A 155 -3.45 18.27 -17.50
C ILE A 155 -3.59 17.96 -16.03
N LEU A 156 -4.14 16.78 -15.72
CA LEU A 156 -4.32 16.38 -14.34
C LEU A 156 -3.01 15.90 -13.71
N ALA A 157 -2.08 15.33 -14.47
CA ALA A 157 -0.72 15.11 -13.98
C ALA A 157 -0.03 16.41 -13.57
N LYS A 158 -0.31 17.54 -14.24
CA LYS A 158 0.17 18.87 -13.82
C LYS A 158 -0.56 19.37 -12.57
N ALA A 159 -1.89 19.20 -12.49
CA ALA A 159 -2.66 19.63 -11.32
C ALA A 159 -2.34 18.80 -10.06
N LEU A 160 -2.14 17.49 -10.21
CA LEU A 160 -1.74 16.56 -9.16
C LEU A 160 -0.22 16.54 -8.95
N LYS A 161 0.55 17.38 -9.65
CA LYS A 161 2.00 17.48 -9.49
C LYS A 161 2.42 17.71 -8.02
N PRO A 162 1.76 18.58 -7.23
CA PRO A 162 2.10 18.76 -5.81
C PRO A 162 1.94 17.47 -5.00
N ILE A 163 0.86 16.72 -5.24
CA ILE A 163 0.57 15.45 -4.56
C ILE A 163 1.54 14.36 -5.00
N THR A 164 1.87 14.31 -6.29
CA THR A 164 2.85 13.35 -6.82
C THR A 164 4.27 13.68 -6.44
N ILE A 165 4.65 14.95 -6.24
CA ILE A 165 5.95 15.35 -5.65
C ILE A 165 6.09 14.77 -4.25
N ILE A 166 5.04 14.85 -3.41
CA ILE A 166 5.04 14.21 -2.09
C ILE A 166 5.19 12.68 -2.21
N GLY A 167 4.59 12.09 -3.24
CA GLY A 167 4.61 10.65 -3.50
C GLY A 167 5.86 10.11 -4.21
N GLN A 168 6.65 10.95 -4.89
CA GLN A 168 7.80 10.52 -5.71
C GLN A 168 8.86 9.79 -4.87
N ASP A 169 9.09 10.31 -3.66
CA ASP A 169 10.01 9.73 -2.70
C ASP A 169 9.29 8.93 -1.62
N ALA A 170 8.03 8.52 -1.83
CA ALA A 170 7.23 7.84 -0.82
C ALA A 170 7.93 6.60 -0.24
N LEU A 171 8.70 5.85 -1.05
CA LEU A 171 9.47 4.71 -0.57
C LEU A 171 10.63 5.15 0.36
N GLN A 172 11.37 6.19 -0.01
CA GLN A 172 12.47 6.72 0.81
C GLN A 172 11.93 7.34 2.10
N ALA A 173 10.86 8.12 1.98
CA ALA A 173 10.14 8.68 3.11
C ALA A 173 9.69 7.57 4.06
N PHE A 174 9.05 6.53 3.54
CA PHE A 174 8.59 5.40 4.33
C PHE A 174 9.71 4.67 5.07
N ILE A 175 10.83 4.38 4.38
CA ILE A 175 12.02 3.75 5.01
C ILE A 175 12.54 4.63 6.15
N CYS A 176 12.69 5.94 5.90
CA CYS A 176 13.13 6.90 6.90
C CYS A 176 12.17 6.95 8.10
N HIS A 177 10.86 6.97 7.85
CA HIS A 177 9.84 6.99 8.90
C HIS A 177 9.89 5.73 9.77
N ILE A 178 9.98 4.54 9.17
CA ILE A 178 10.11 3.29 9.94
C ILE A 178 11.37 3.34 10.80
N PHE A 179 12.49 3.74 10.22
CA PHE A 179 13.75 3.78 10.95
C PHE A 179 13.69 4.75 12.14
N VAL A 180 13.23 5.99 11.92
CA VAL A 180 13.14 6.99 13.00
C VAL A 180 12.10 6.60 14.05
N ILE A 181 10.90 6.19 13.65
CA ILE A 181 9.82 5.86 14.60
C ILE A 181 10.18 4.61 15.40
N PHE A 182 10.61 3.53 14.75
CA PHE A 182 10.85 2.28 15.46
C PHE A 182 12.21 2.26 16.15
N VAL A 183 13.31 2.62 15.47
CA VAL A 183 14.65 2.53 16.07
C VAL A 183 14.87 3.63 17.10
N PHE A 184 14.58 4.90 16.76
CA PHE A 184 14.85 6.00 17.66
C PHE A 184 13.72 6.22 18.66
N TYR A 185 12.53 6.62 18.18
CA TYR A 185 11.47 7.03 19.11
C TYR A 185 11.01 5.87 19.99
N ARG A 186 10.82 4.69 19.42
CA ARG A 186 10.32 3.53 20.17
C ARG A 186 11.40 2.80 20.95
N TYR A 187 12.52 2.41 20.34
CA TYR A 187 13.51 1.57 21.04
C TYR A 187 14.58 2.37 21.78
N LEU A 188 15.13 3.44 21.19
CA LEU A 188 16.21 4.20 21.81
C LEU A 188 15.71 5.17 22.88
N PHE A 189 14.60 5.86 22.60
CA PHE A 189 14.03 6.88 23.49
C PHE A 189 12.82 6.39 24.30
N ASP A 190 12.36 5.16 24.06
CA ASP A 190 11.25 4.52 24.79
C ASP A 190 9.97 5.38 24.87
N TYR A 191 9.66 6.13 23.81
CA TYR A 191 8.49 7.01 23.76
C TYR A 191 7.17 6.28 23.53
N PHE A 192 7.18 4.95 23.44
CA PHE A 192 5.99 4.15 23.19
C PHE A 192 4.97 4.29 24.34
N HIS A 193 3.79 4.83 24.03
CA HIS A 193 2.71 5.17 24.99
C HIS A 193 3.08 6.15 26.13
N LYS A 194 4.26 6.78 26.08
CA LYS A 194 4.72 7.74 27.11
C LYS A 194 4.70 9.20 26.66
N THR A 195 4.26 9.46 25.43
CA THR A 195 4.27 10.80 24.83
C THR A 195 2.89 11.46 24.88
N THR A 196 2.85 12.73 25.26
CA THR A 196 1.64 13.57 25.16
C THR A 196 1.37 13.96 23.71
N TYR A 197 0.12 14.32 23.40
CA TYR A 197 -0.30 14.66 22.03
C TYR A 197 0.52 15.81 21.43
N ASP A 198 0.76 16.88 22.20
CA ASP A 198 1.54 18.04 21.74
C ASP A 198 2.98 17.65 21.41
N HIS A 199 3.56 16.75 22.19
CA HIS A 199 4.92 16.26 21.96
C HIS A 199 4.98 15.33 20.74
N ALA A 200 3.95 14.49 20.53
CA ALA A 200 3.83 13.66 19.34
C ALA A 200 3.69 14.51 18.06
N LEU A 201 2.96 15.63 18.11
CA LEU A 201 2.88 16.61 17.02
C LEU A 201 4.25 17.20 16.67
N LEU A 202 5.01 17.63 17.68
CA LEU A 202 6.38 18.13 17.51
C LEU A 202 7.31 17.08 16.90
N LEU A 203 7.28 15.84 17.40
CA LEU A 203 8.07 14.73 16.87
C LEU A 203 7.71 14.38 15.43
N THR A 204 6.43 14.53 15.07
CA THR A 204 5.95 14.33 13.69
C THR A 204 6.47 15.44 12.77
N GLY A 205 6.45 16.70 13.21
CA GLY A 205 7.05 17.82 12.47
C GLY A 205 8.56 17.62 12.25
N LEU A 206 9.27 17.19 13.29
CA LEU A 206 10.70 16.86 13.21
C LEU A 206 10.97 15.71 12.23
N LEU A 207 10.12 14.68 12.26
CA LEU A 207 10.22 13.54 11.34
C LEU A 207 10.08 13.95 9.87
N ILE A 208 9.16 14.87 9.57
CA ILE A 208 9.00 15.43 8.22
C ILE A 208 10.29 16.15 7.79
N GLY A 209 10.88 16.96 8.67
CA GLY A 209 12.15 17.65 8.42
C GLY A 209 13.31 16.70 8.15
N ILE A 210 13.49 15.69 9.01
CA ILE A 210 14.51 14.64 8.84
C ILE A 210 14.33 13.93 7.50
N THR A 211 13.08 13.60 7.16
CA THR A 211 12.76 12.90 5.91
C THR A 211 13.13 13.74 4.68
N ALA A 212 12.85 15.04 4.71
CA ALA A 212 13.24 15.95 3.62
C ALA A 212 14.77 16.00 3.45
N VAL A 213 15.52 16.08 4.55
CA VAL A 213 17.00 16.06 4.52
C VAL A 213 17.53 14.72 4.01
N TRP A 214 16.94 13.61 4.45
CA TRP A 214 17.29 12.26 4.00
C TRP A 214 17.14 12.12 2.47
N ILE A 215 15.98 12.49 1.93
CA ILE A 215 15.69 12.42 0.50
C ILE A 215 16.69 13.27 -0.30
N LYS A 216 16.96 14.49 0.16
CA LYS A 216 17.93 15.38 -0.49
C LYS A 216 19.35 14.80 -0.47
N THR A 217 19.74 14.16 0.63
CA THR A 217 21.06 13.55 0.78
C THR A 217 21.20 12.34 -0.15
N VAL A 218 20.22 11.45 -0.17
CA VAL A 218 20.21 10.26 -1.05
C VAL A 218 20.23 10.65 -2.53
N SER A 219 19.45 11.67 -2.92
CA SER A 219 19.45 12.16 -4.30
C SER A 219 20.78 12.79 -4.69
N TRP A 220 21.42 13.54 -3.78
CA TRP A 220 22.75 14.10 -4.01
C TRP A 220 23.84 13.03 -4.18
N VAL A 221 23.83 11.96 -3.37
CA VAL A 221 24.80 10.86 -3.50
C VAL A 221 24.64 10.16 -4.85
N LYS A 222 23.39 9.86 -5.27
CA LYS A 222 23.12 9.24 -6.58
C LYS A 222 23.51 10.11 -7.77
N ALA A 223 23.48 11.43 -7.63
CA ALA A 223 23.90 12.34 -8.69
C ALA A 223 25.43 12.40 -8.87
N ARG A 224 26.20 11.89 -7.91
CA ARG A 224 27.67 11.85 -7.93
C ARG A 224 28.25 10.49 -8.30
N SER A 225 27.45 9.42 -8.29
CA SER A 225 27.82 8.05 -8.70
C SER A 225 27.47 7.79 -10.15
#